data_AF-B3S3R1-F1
#
_entry.id   AF-B3S3R1-F1
#
_cell.length_a   1.000
_cell.length_b   1.000
_cell.length_c   1.000
_cell.angle_alpha   90.00
_cell.angle_beta   90.00
_cell.angle_gamma   90.00
#
_symmetry.space_group_name_H-M   'P 1'
#
loop_
_entity.id
_entity.type
_entity.pdbx_description
1 polymer ?
#
loop_
_entity_poly.entity_id
_entity_poly.type
_entity_poly.pdbx_seq_one_letter_code
_entity_poly.pdbx_strand_id
1 'polypeptide(L)'
;TLEQATQETARALDLCFNNKFKEAEIMLKPRSETSMYHALSYGTIMNIQAMMTFQQEDIILANKVLKSAVRLCNRFRHKESFVGSVVNIARKKTYENYSDVEIHAELCYAECLLQRAILTFIQDETLMSFIKGGIKIRNCYSSYKECMHILKVRKNGTDHNLDSNYKSGVHLGIGAFNLLWYYLDVRLLLSSEVQTDLGLRELNLGSNCHSLRSPLCSMITVTYHTLITFVLGTGEGDLNFAQTVLQPCLAKYPEAALFLYFAGRLHLVKGDIDKAIAYFHDSINSQDQWKQLHHVCYWELFWCSCFRFEWREAANYAEILYNESRWSKAMYMYQKAACLSMIPEVPDEETRELFLKVPSLKQRIAGKSVPVEKFVIRKSRKYVNDPNGKLPFPAVELLYAWNTFLMIRSNKEIIKQFLDLTENVLEEIEKTRSNRLYVDEWCLGKLVQGVCFRYLEQEGEAVKCFVAIKEREDDIVLDHYVAAYSYVEWAMIYFSNGQYNQAKKKLEETKKNYKNYSLESRLHFRIHSALEQIKAVKNSQKKT
;
A
#
# COMPACT_ATOMS: atom_id res chain seq x y z
N THR A 1 -28.60 13.78 21.00
CA THR A 1 -29.26 13.44 19.72
C THR A 1 -28.24 12.89 18.73
N LEU A 2 -28.64 12.45 17.53
CA LEU A 2 -27.71 12.01 16.47
C LEU A 2 -26.73 13.12 16.08
N GLU A 3 -27.25 14.32 15.84
CA GLU A 3 -26.48 15.51 15.49
C GLU A 3 -25.42 15.87 16.54
N GLN A 4 -25.80 15.88 17.82
CA GLN A 4 -24.84 16.12 18.89
C GLN A 4 -23.72 15.07 18.90
N ALA A 5 -24.06 13.80 18.66
CA ALA A 5 -23.07 12.74 18.62
C ALA A 5 -22.10 12.90 17.44
N THR A 6 -22.59 13.28 16.26
CA THR A 6 -21.72 13.51 15.09
C THR A 6 -20.80 14.72 15.32
N GLN A 7 -21.31 15.83 15.87
CA GLN A 7 -20.51 17.01 16.21
C GLN A 7 -19.44 16.76 17.28
N GLU A 8 -19.77 15.99 18.33
CA GLU A 8 -18.78 15.58 19.35
C GLU A 8 -17.70 14.68 18.73
N THR A 9 -18.08 13.70 17.91
CA THR A 9 -17.08 12.87 17.21
C THR A 9 -16.25 13.65 16.20
N ALA A 10 -16.78 14.73 15.62
CA ALA A 10 -16.03 15.58 14.69
C ALA A 10 -14.90 16.30 15.41
N ARG A 11 -15.19 16.86 16.57
CA ARG A 11 -14.18 17.48 17.43
C ARG A 11 -13.12 16.46 17.87
N ALA A 12 -13.52 15.23 18.20
CA ALA A 12 -12.56 14.19 18.53
C ALA A 12 -11.66 13.78 17.34
N LEU A 13 -12.22 13.69 16.13
CA LEU A 13 -11.40 13.44 14.94
C LEU A 13 -10.48 14.61 14.61
N ASP A 14 -10.94 15.85 14.79
CA ASP A 14 -10.10 17.04 14.65
C ASP A 14 -8.93 17.01 15.64
N LEU A 15 -9.15 16.54 16.89
CA LEU A 15 -8.07 16.28 17.85
C LEU A 15 -7.09 15.22 17.33
N CYS A 16 -7.57 14.08 16.82
CA CYS A 16 -6.70 13.05 16.24
C CYS A 16 -5.86 13.58 15.07
N PHE A 17 -6.47 14.32 14.14
CA PHE A 17 -5.75 14.87 12.99
C PHE A 17 -4.74 15.94 13.40
N ASN A 18 -4.96 16.66 14.50
CA ASN A 18 -3.98 17.56 15.11
C ASN A 18 -3.06 16.86 16.13
N ASN A 19 -2.81 15.55 15.95
CA ASN A 19 -1.92 14.74 16.75
C ASN A 19 -2.26 14.61 18.26
N LYS A 20 -3.46 15.03 18.69
CA LYS A 20 -3.94 14.95 20.08
C LYS A 20 -4.71 13.65 20.34
N PHE A 21 -4.06 12.52 20.08
CA PHE A 21 -4.70 11.19 20.09
C PHE A 21 -5.32 10.82 21.44
N LYS A 22 -4.60 11.03 22.55
CA LYS A 22 -5.11 10.74 23.90
C LYS A 22 -6.34 11.58 24.28
N GLU A 23 -6.36 12.87 23.91
CA GLU A 23 -7.49 13.74 24.17
C GLU A 23 -8.74 13.27 23.41
N ALA A 24 -8.57 12.86 22.15
CA ALA A 24 -9.64 12.29 21.36
C ALA A 24 -10.20 11.00 21.99
N GLU A 25 -9.33 10.11 22.50
CA GLU A 25 -9.75 8.89 23.19
C GLU A 25 -10.54 9.19 24.48
N ILE A 26 -10.05 10.12 25.30
CA ILE A 26 -10.73 10.55 26.53
C ILE A 26 -12.11 11.13 26.21
N MET A 27 -12.23 11.88 25.11
CA MET A 27 -13.51 12.42 24.66
C MET A 27 -14.48 11.34 24.18
N LEU A 28 -13.99 10.32 23.47
CA LEU A 28 -14.85 9.32 22.83
C LEU A 28 -15.28 8.17 23.76
N LYS A 29 -14.36 7.70 24.60
CA LYS A 29 -14.53 6.49 25.42
C LYS A 29 -15.77 6.51 26.34
N PRO A 30 -16.12 7.61 27.04
CA PRO A 30 -17.25 7.62 27.98
C PRO A 30 -18.61 7.30 27.35
N ARG A 31 -18.80 7.64 26.07
CA ARG A 31 -20.05 7.42 25.33
C ARG A 31 -19.98 6.24 24.36
N SER A 32 -18.86 5.51 24.35
CA SER A 32 -18.61 4.42 23.40
C SER A 32 -19.55 3.22 23.59
N GLU A 33 -20.23 3.10 24.73
CA GLU A 33 -21.22 2.03 24.97
C GLU A 33 -22.67 2.45 24.69
N THR A 34 -22.94 3.75 24.53
CA THR A 34 -24.31 4.30 24.44
C THR A 34 -24.58 5.05 23.13
N SER A 35 -23.54 5.52 22.43
CA SER A 35 -23.64 6.24 21.16
C SER A 35 -22.88 5.52 20.04
N MET A 36 -23.56 5.18 18.94
CA MET A 36 -22.97 4.46 17.80
C MET A 36 -21.78 5.19 17.16
N TYR A 37 -21.85 6.52 17.05
CA TYR A 37 -20.75 7.32 16.49
C TYR A 37 -19.52 7.31 17.40
N HIS A 38 -19.70 7.52 18.70
CA HIS A 38 -18.59 7.44 19.67
C HIS A 38 -17.97 6.05 19.69
N ALA A 39 -18.81 5.00 19.66
CA ALA A 39 -18.38 3.61 19.62
C ALA A 39 -17.52 3.30 18.38
N LEU A 40 -17.99 3.73 17.21
CA LEU A 40 -17.29 3.58 15.94
C LEU A 40 -15.97 4.37 15.92
N SER A 41 -16.00 5.66 16.27
CA SER A 41 -14.81 6.51 16.24
C SER A 41 -13.74 6.02 17.20
N TYR A 42 -14.12 5.67 18.44
CA TYR A 42 -13.19 5.07 19.40
C TYR A 42 -12.64 3.74 18.88
N GLY A 43 -13.51 2.87 18.35
CA GLY A 43 -13.10 1.62 17.72
C GLY A 43 -12.14 1.81 16.54
N THR A 44 -12.33 2.88 15.76
CA THR A 44 -11.47 3.24 14.62
C THR A 44 -10.08 3.65 15.08
N ILE A 45 -9.95 4.47 16.12
CA ILE A 45 -8.66 4.88 16.69
C ILE A 45 -7.92 3.64 17.21
N MET A 46 -8.59 2.80 18.01
CA MET A 46 -8.01 1.54 18.51
C MET A 46 -7.60 0.59 17.38
N ASN A 47 -8.39 0.54 16.30
CA ASN A 47 -8.08 -0.25 15.12
C ASN A 47 -6.82 0.25 14.39
N ILE A 48 -6.71 1.56 14.19
CA ILE A 48 -5.52 2.19 13.60
C ILE A 48 -4.29 1.92 14.46
N GLN A 49 -4.39 2.11 15.78
CA GLN A 49 -3.32 1.77 16.73
C GLN A 49 -2.91 0.31 16.60
N ALA A 50 -3.85 -0.64 16.66
CA ALA A 50 -3.57 -2.07 16.52
C ALA A 50 -2.87 -2.42 15.20
N MET A 51 -3.29 -1.80 14.09
CA MET A 51 -2.66 -1.99 12.79
C MET A 51 -1.22 -1.47 12.78
N MET A 52 -0.96 -0.30 13.37
CA MET A 52 0.35 0.33 13.37
C MET A 52 1.33 -0.33 14.34
N THR A 53 0.90 -0.63 15.57
CA THR A 53 1.75 -1.21 16.62
C THR A 53 2.05 -2.69 16.37
N PHE A 54 1.10 -3.39 15.71
CA PHE A 54 1.13 -4.82 15.50
C PHE A 54 1.31 -5.59 16.84
N GLN A 55 0.80 -5.03 17.94
CA GLN A 55 0.82 -5.64 19.26
C GLN A 55 -0.44 -6.45 19.51
N GLN A 56 -0.28 -7.67 20.04
CA GLN A 56 -1.41 -8.58 20.26
C GLN A 56 -2.45 -7.99 21.23
N GLU A 57 -2.00 -7.25 22.25
CA GLU A 57 -2.87 -6.59 23.22
C GLU A 57 -3.76 -5.53 22.55
N ASP A 58 -3.17 -4.67 21.72
CA ASP A 58 -3.91 -3.66 20.95
C ASP A 58 -4.89 -4.31 19.95
N ILE A 59 -4.47 -5.38 19.27
CA ILE A 59 -5.33 -6.14 18.34
C ILE A 59 -6.53 -6.75 19.06
N ILE A 60 -6.32 -7.32 20.26
CA ILE A 60 -7.39 -7.87 21.09
C ILE A 60 -8.34 -6.76 21.56
N LEU A 61 -7.79 -5.63 22.03
CA LEU A 61 -8.57 -4.48 22.48
C LEU A 61 -9.43 -3.92 21.35
N ALA A 62 -8.84 -3.63 20.18
CA ALA A 62 -9.54 -3.11 19.02
C ALA A 62 -10.69 -4.05 18.59
N ASN A 63 -10.43 -5.36 18.54
CA ASN A 63 -11.46 -6.35 18.24
C ASN A 63 -12.59 -6.36 19.28
N LYS A 64 -12.28 -6.25 20.57
CA LYS A 64 -13.28 -6.20 21.66
C LYS A 64 -14.15 -4.94 21.54
N VAL A 65 -13.54 -3.79 21.33
CA VAL A 65 -14.22 -2.50 21.18
C VAL A 65 -15.14 -2.53 19.95
N LEU A 66 -14.62 -2.93 18.79
CA LEU A 66 -15.41 -3.01 17.56
C LEU A 66 -16.53 -4.04 17.63
N LYS A 67 -16.33 -5.19 18.30
CA LYS A 67 -17.41 -6.16 18.53
C LYS A 67 -18.54 -5.56 19.37
N SER A 68 -18.21 -4.69 20.32
CA SER A 68 -19.22 -3.99 21.14
C SER A 68 -19.92 -2.89 20.33
N ALA A 69 -19.18 -2.12 19.51
CA ALA A 69 -19.76 -1.15 18.58
C ALA A 69 -20.74 -1.79 17.58
N VAL A 70 -20.39 -2.96 17.01
CA VAL A 70 -21.30 -3.75 16.15
C VAL A 70 -22.60 -4.10 16.88
N ARG A 71 -22.52 -4.57 18.14
CA ARG A 71 -23.69 -4.90 18.95
C ARG A 71 -24.55 -3.68 19.23
N LEU A 72 -23.92 -2.52 19.49
CA LEU A 72 -24.62 -1.27 19.72
C LEU A 72 -25.35 -0.80 18.46
N CYS A 73 -24.68 -0.77 17.31
CA CYS A 73 -25.30 -0.39 16.04
C CYS A 73 -26.51 -1.27 15.72
N ASN A 74 -26.41 -2.59 15.92
CA ASN A 74 -27.53 -3.53 15.74
C ASN A 74 -28.77 -3.24 16.60
N ARG A 75 -28.65 -2.50 17.72
CA ARG A 75 -29.82 -2.10 18.52
C ARG A 75 -30.63 -0.99 17.84
N PHE A 76 -29.95 -0.12 17.09
CA PHE A 76 -30.52 1.05 16.41
C PHE A 76 -30.83 0.82 14.94
N ARG A 77 -30.32 -0.26 14.34
CA ARG A 77 -30.64 -0.67 12.97
C ARG A 77 -32.12 -1.01 12.82
N HIS A 78 -32.63 -0.81 11.61
CA HIS A 78 -34.01 -1.14 11.30
C HIS A 78 -34.25 -2.65 11.51
N LYS A 79 -35.32 -2.98 12.25
CA LYS A 79 -35.73 -4.37 12.49
C LYS A 79 -36.99 -4.65 11.69
N GLU A 80 -36.89 -5.53 10.70
CA GLU A 80 -38.07 -6.04 10.03
C GLU A 80 -38.88 -6.90 11.02
N SER A 81 -40.16 -6.57 11.23
CA SER A 81 -41.05 -7.40 12.04
C SER A 81 -41.29 -8.74 11.34
N PHE A 82 -41.28 -9.84 12.08
CA PHE A 82 -41.41 -11.22 11.56
C PHE A 82 -42.72 -11.44 10.75
N VAL A 83 -43.75 -10.63 11.02
CA VAL A 83 -45.03 -10.62 10.28
C VAL A 83 -44.93 -9.81 8.97
N GLY A 84 -44.04 -8.82 8.91
CA GLY A 84 -43.76 -7.99 7.73
C GLY A 84 -42.85 -8.67 6.70
N SER A 85 -41.99 -9.61 7.12
CA SER A 85 -41.09 -10.33 6.21
C SER A 85 -41.80 -11.23 5.20
N VAL A 86 -43.00 -11.74 5.50
CA VAL A 86 -43.79 -12.55 4.56
C VAL A 86 -44.57 -11.67 3.56
N VAL A 87 -44.95 -10.46 3.97
CA VAL A 87 -45.70 -9.49 3.13
C VAL A 87 -44.78 -8.64 2.25
N ASN A 88 -43.56 -8.32 2.72
CA ASN A 88 -42.57 -7.52 1.98
C ASN A 88 -41.75 -8.30 0.94
N ILE A 89 -41.94 -9.62 0.83
CA ILE A 89 -41.40 -10.36 -0.33
C ILE A 89 -42.14 -9.96 -1.62
N ALA A 90 -43.38 -9.45 -1.52
CA ALA A 90 -44.18 -8.95 -2.64
C ALA A 90 -44.12 -7.42 -2.86
N ARG A 91 -43.59 -6.63 -1.92
CA ARG A 91 -43.39 -5.17 -2.06
C ARG A 91 -41.92 -4.82 -1.81
N LYS A 92 -41.26 -4.23 -2.81
CA LYS A 92 -39.88 -3.67 -2.70
C LYS A 92 -39.67 -3.02 -1.32
N LYS A 93 -38.59 -3.41 -0.62
CA LYS A 93 -38.16 -2.79 0.65
C LYS A 93 -38.31 -1.26 0.56
N THR A 94 -39.15 -0.70 1.43
CA THR A 94 -39.45 0.74 1.43
C THR A 94 -38.42 1.49 2.27
N TYR A 95 -37.23 1.73 1.70
CA TYR A 95 -36.14 2.47 2.36
C TYR A 95 -36.48 3.94 2.67
N GLU A 96 -37.54 4.47 2.08
CA GLU A 96 -38.09 5.80 2.36
C GLU A 96 -38.53 5.95 3.83
N ASN A 97 -38.95 4.85 4.46
CA ASN A 97 -39.51 4.87 5.82
C ASN A 97 -38.47 4.72 6.93
N TYR A 98 -37.18 4.53 6.58
CA TYR A 98 -36.14 4.45 7.60
C TYR A 98 -36.03 5.81 8.28
N SER A 99 -35.74 5.86 9.57
CA SER A 99 -35.34 7.08 10.27
C SER A 99 -33.85 7.38 10.03
N ASP A 100 -33.44 8.62 10.28
CA ASP A 100 -32.02 9.00 10.16
C ASP A 100 -31.13 8.19 11.12
N VAL A 101 -31.63 7.90 12.33
CA VAL A 101 -30.90 7.04 13.28
C VAL A 101 -30.68 5.65 12.71
N GLU A 102 -31.68 5.06 12.05
CA GLU A 102 -31.57 3.71 11.47
C GLU A 102 -30.59 3.66 10.29
N ILE A 103 -30.62 4.62 9.36
CA ILE A 103 -29.67 4.62 8.24
C ILE A 103 -28.24 4.84 8.73
N HIS A 104 -28.03 5.72 9.72
CA HIS A 104 -26.71 5.93 10.30
C HIS A 104 -26.22 4.70 11.06
N ALA A 105 -27.12 3.93 11.68
CA ALA A 105 -26.80 2.66 12.31
C ALA A 105 -26.40 1.57 11.29
N GLU A 106 -27.06 1.51 10.13
CA GLU A 106 -26.65 0.63 9.02
C GLU A 106 -25.22 0.94 8.55
N LEU A 107 -24.90 2.24 8.36
CA LEU A 107 -23.57 2.68 7.95
C LEU A 107 -22.50 2.38 9.00
N CYS A 108 -22.72 2.77 10.26
CA CYS A 108 -21.75 2.53 11.34
C CYS A 108 -21.51 1.02 11.56
N TYR A 109 -22.55 0.21 11.37
CA TYR A 109 -22.44 -1.24 11.40
C TYR A 109 -21.55 -1.77 10.26
N ALA A 110 -21.76 -1.31 9.03
CA ALA A 110 -20.94 -1.68 7.88
C ALA A 110 -19.46 -1.31 8.10
N GLU A 111 -19.18 -0.12 8.61
CA GLU A 111 -17.82 0.34 8.95
C GLU A 111 -17.15 -0.51 10.02
N CYS A 112 -17.87 -0.81 11.11
CA CYS A 112 -17.34 -1.69 12.15
C CYS A 112 -17.05 -3.10 11.61
N LEU A 113 -17.89 -3.61 10.69
CA LEU A 113 -17.62 -4.91 10.05
C LEU A 113 -16.36 -4.87 9.19
N LEU A 114 -16.13 -3.78 8.44
CA LEU A 114 -14.92 -3.61 7.64
C LEU A 114 -13.67 -3.66 8.51
N GLN A 115 -13.63 -2.84 9.55
CA GLN A 115 -12.46 -2.76 10.45
C GLN A 115 -12.18 -4.11 11.12
N ARG A 116 -13.24 -4.82 11.55
CA ARG A 116 -13.09 -6.18 12.10
C ARG A 116 -12.64 -7.21 11.06
N ALA A 117 -13.03 -7.04 9.80
CA ALA A 117 -12.56 -7.91 8.73
C ALA A 117 -11.06 -7.73 8.52
N ILE A 118 -10.59 -6.47 8.48
CA ILE A 118 -9.17 -6.11 8.39
C ILE A 118 -8.39 -6.71 9.56
N LEU A 119 -8.84 -6.53 10.81
CA LEU A 119 -8.19 -7.13 11.98
C LEU A 119 -8.13 -8.66 11.95
N THR A 120 -9.07 -9.33 11.28
CA THR A 120 -9.06 -10.80 11.21
C THR A 120 -7.82 -11.31 10.46
N PHE A 121 -7.30 -10.56 9.49
CA PHE A 121 -6.05 -10.93 8.80
C PHE A 121 -4.80 -10.65 9.63
N ILE A 122 -4.93 -9.83 10.66
CA ILE A 122 -3.83 -9.43 11.55
C ILE A 122 -3.79 -10.31 12.81
N GLN A 123 -4.95 -10.75 13.30
CA GLN A 123 -5.11 -11.41 14.60
C GLN A 123 -4.69 -12.89 14.62
N ASP A 124 -4.86 -13.62 13.51
CA ASP A 124 -4.57 -15.05 13.46
C ASP A 124 -3.97 -15.46 12.10
N GLU A 125 -3.00 -16.35 12.17
CA GLU A 125 -2.19 -16.84 11.07
C GLU A 125 -2.82 -18.04 10.33
N THR A 126 -4.02 -18.48 10.70
CA THR A 126 -4.58 -19.71 10.12
C THR A 126 -5.25 -19.50 8.76
N LEU A 127 -5.26 -20.52 7.89
CA LEU A 127 -6.09 -20.53 6.68
C LEU A 127 -7.58 -20.27 7.01
N MET A 128 -8.01 -20.73 8.18
CA MET A 128 -9.34 -20.49 8.72
C MET A 128 -9.61 -19.01 9.02
N SER A 129 -8.62 -18.25 9.51
CA SER A 129 -8.74 -16.80 9.71
C SER A 129 -8.89 -16.08 8.36
N PHE A 130 -8.13 -16.49 7.33
CA PHE A 130 -8.23 -15.94 5.98
C PHE A 130 -9.63 -16.15 5.37
N ILE A 131 -10.19 -17.37 5.46
CA ILE A 131 -11.55 -17.67 4.99
C ILE A 131 -12.59 -16.84 5.76
N LYS A 132 -12.48 -16.80 7.09
CA LYS A 132 -13.38 -15.99 7.95
C LYS A 132 -13.29 -14.50 7.61
N GLY A 133 -12.08 -13.99 7.36
CA GLY A 133 -11.82 -12.62 6.91
C GLY A 133 -12.53 -12.34 5.59
N GLY A 134 -12.37 -13.23 4.61
CA GLY A 134 -13.04 -13.15 3.32
C GLY A 134 -14.56 -13.06 3.40
N ILE A 135 -15.19 -13.95 4.18
CA ILE A 135 -16.64 -13.93 4.41
C ILE A 135 -17.08 -12.60 5.04
N LYS A 136 -16.32 -12.10 6.03
CA LYS A 136 -16.61 -10.81 6.69
C LYS A 136 -16.55 -9.65 5.70
N ILE A 137 -15.56 -9.62 4.80
CA ILE A 137 -15.50 -8.61 3.74
C ILE A 137 -16.70 -8.68 2.82
N ARG A 138 -17.06 -9.88 2.33
CA ARG A 138 -18.20 -10.00 1.42
C ARG A 138 -19.48 -9.47 2.06
N ASN A 139 -19.70 -9.80 3.34
CA ASN A 139 -20.84 -9.30 4.10
C ASN A 139 -20.77 -7.78 4.27
N CYS A 140 -19.60 -7.24 4.60
CA CYS A 140 -19.38 -5.80 4.71
C CYS A 140 -19.69 -5.07 3.41
N TYR A 141 -19.20 -5.57 2.26
CA TYR A 141 -19.46 -4.96 0.97
C TYR A 141 -20.96 -4.99 0.62
N SER A 142 -21.65 -6.07 0.97
CA SER A 142 -23.11 -6.13 0.84
C SER A 142 -23.81 -5.07 1.69
N SER A 143 -23.38 -4.84 2.93
CA SER A 143 -23.94 -3.79 3.79
C SER A 143 -23.71 -2.38 3.21
N TYR A 144 -22.54 -2.09 2.64
CA TYR A 144 -22.32 -0.81 1.96
C TYR A 144 -23.17 -0.65 0.69
N LYS A 145 -23.40 -1.72 -0.07
CA LYS A 145 -24.31 -1.68 -1.24
C LYS A 145 -25.74 -1.37 -0.82
N GLU A 146 -26.19 -1.90 0.32
CA GLU A 146 -27.49 -1.53 0.90
C GLU A 146 -27.54 -0.04 1.26
N CYS A 147 -26.49 0.47 1.93
CA CYS A 147 -26.41 1.89 2.27
C CYS A 147 -26.40 2.80 1.03
N MET A 148 -25.72 2.37 -0.04
CA MET A 148 -25.71 3.05 -1.34
C MET A 148 -27.08 3.00 -2.02
N HIS A 149 -27.84 1.92 -1.87
CA HIS A 149 -29.21 1.84 -2.37
C HIS A 149 -30.13 2.81 -1.62
N ILE A 150 -30.05 2.85 -0.28
CA ILE A 150 -30.77 3.83 0.56
C ILE A 150 -30.46 5.26 0.11
N LEU A 151 -29.17 5.57 -0.09
CA LEU A 151 -28.72 6.89 -0.54
C LEU A 151 -29.36 7.29 -1.88
N LYS A 152 -29.41 6.37 -2.84
CA LYS A 152 -30.01 6.61 -4.17
C LYS A 152 -31.53 6.80 -4.10
N VAL A 153 -32.22 5.95 -3.33
CA VAL A 153 -33.68 6.03 -3.17
C VAL A 153 -34.08 7.36 -2.54
N ARG A 154 -33.47 7.72 -1.40
CA ARG A 154 -33.80 8.97 -0.71
C ARG A 154 -33.45 10.22 -1.52
N LYS A 155 -32.32 10.22 -2.24
CA LYS A 155 -31.94 11.33 -3.14
C LYS A 155 -32.99 11.58 -4.24
N ASN A 156 -33.61 10.51 -4.75
CA ASN A 156 -34.62 10.59 -5.80
C ASN A 156 -36.05 10.80 -5.26
N GLY A 157 -36.24 10.69 -3.94
CA GLY A 157 -37.49 10.98 -3.24
C GLY A 157 -37.60 12.44 -2.83
N THR A 158 -38.40 12.71 -1.80
CA THR A 158 -38.69 14.07 -1.28
C THR A 158 -37.63 14.60 -0.30
N ASP A 159 -36.68 13.77 0.13
CA ASP A 159 -35.65 14.12 1.11
C ASP A 159 -34.35 14.57 0.43
N HIS A 160 -34.30 15.84 0.04
CA HIS A 160 -33.14 16.44 -0.64
C HIS A 160 -31.96 16.76 0.30
N ASN A 161 -32.16 16.75 1.62
CA ASN A 161 -31.17 17.19 2.63
C ASN A 161 -30.60 16.04 3.47
N LEU A 162 -30.33 14.90 2.83
CA LEU A 162 -29.55 13.80 3.41
C LEU A 162 -28.24 14.29 4.07
N ASP A 163 -28.00 13.85 5.31
CA ASP A 163 -26.84 14.22 6.13
C ASP A 163 -25.50 13.91 5.42
N SER A 164 -24.57 14.87 5.48
CA SER A 164 -23.24 14.77 4.84
C SER A 164 -22.37 13.66 5.42
N ASN A 165 -22.52 13.31 6.70
CA ASN A 165 -21.78 12.21 7.32
C ASN A 165 -22.27 10.85 6.81
N TYR A 166 -23.58 10.70 6.53
CA TYR A 166 -24.08 9.50 5.87
C TYR A 166 -23.56 9.39 4.44
N LYS A 167 -23.74 10.45 3.62
CA LYS A 167 -23.28 10.50 2.22
C LYS A 167 -21.81 10.12 2.10
N SER A 168 -20.95 10.85 2.81
CA SER A 168 -19.50 10.62 2.80
C SER A 168 -19.09 9.22 3.26
N GLY A 169 -19.78 8.60 4.23
CA GLY A 169 -19.44 7.25 4.66
C GLY A 169 -19.81 6.17 3.68
N VAL A 170 -20.96 6.33 3.01
CA VAL A 170 -21.33 5.45 1.89
C VAL A 170 -20.30 5.56 0.76
N HIS A 171 -19.95 6.79 0.38
CA HIS A 171 -18.94 7.08 -0.63
C HIS A 171 -17.55 6.53 -0.25
N LEU A 172 -17.12 6.71 1.01
CA LEU A 172 -15.87 6.16 1.55
C LEU A 172 -15.80 4.64 1.37
N GLY A 173 -16.83 3.92 1.83
CA GLY A 173 -16.85 2.47 1.77
C GLY A 173 -16.89 1.93 0.36
N ILE A 174 -17.82 2.41 -0.47
CA ILE A 174 -17.93 1.96 -1.87
C ILE A 174 -16.66 2.31 -2.65
N GLY A 175 -16.13 3.52 -2.42
CA GLY A 175 -14.88 3.99 -3.02
C GLY A 175 -13.70 3.10 -2.65
N ALA A 176 -13.48 2.87 -1.36
CA ALA A 176 -12.38 2.03 -0.86
C ALA A 176 -12.47 0.57 -1.36
N PHE A 177 -13.67 -0.03 -1.38
CA PHE A 177 -13.85 -1.39 -1.89
C PHE A 177 -13.55 -1.51 -3.39
N ASN A 178 -13.93 -0.51 -4.17
CA ASN A 178 -13.68 -0.51 -5.61
C ASN A 178 -12.24 -0.10 -5.99
N LEU A 179 -11.45 0.42 -5.04
CA LEU A 179 -10.09 0.88 -5.29
C LEU A 179 -9.02 -0.02 -4.67
N LEU A 180 -9.14 -0.34 -3.38
CA LEU A 180 -8.08 -1.02 -2.61
C LEU A 180 -8.17 -2.54 -2.73
N TRP A 181 -9.38 -3.08 -2.91
CA TRP A 181 -9.61 -4.53 -2.86
C TRP A 181 -9.01 -5.29 -4.04
N TYR A 182 -8.80 -4.60 -5.16
CA TYR A 182 -8.10 -5.12 -6.33
C TYR A 182 -6.71 -5.67 -5.97
N TYR A 183 -6.02 -5.05 -5.00
CA TYR A 183 -4.61 -5.32 -4.69
C TYR A 183 -4.39 -6.36 -3.59
N LEU A 184 -5.43 -6.78 -2.86
CA LEU A 184 -5.31 -7.69 -1.71
C LEU A 184 -5.42 -9.18 -2.08
N ASP A 185 -5.48 -9.54 -3.37
CA ASP A 185 -5.68 -10.92 -3.87
C ASP A 185 -6.95 -11.61 -3.31
N VAL A 186 -7.88 -10.81 -2.79
CA VAL A 186 -9.16 -11.31 -2.26
C VAL A 186 -10.30 -11.16 -3.26
N ARG A 187 -9.96 -10.92 -4.53
CA ARG A 187 -10.93 -10.85 -5.63
C ARG A 187 -11.72 -12.14 -5.78
N LEU A 188 -11.10 -13.28 -5.49
CA LEU A 188 -11.77 -14.58 -5.49
C LEU A 188 -12.95 -14.66 -4.51
N LEU A 189 -13.05 -13.73 -3.54
CA LEU A 189 -14.11 -13.71 -2.53
C LEU A 189 -15.19 -12.64 -2.79
N LEU A 190 -15.02 -11.79 -3.81
CA LEU A 190 -16.04 -10.84 -4.26
C LEU A 190 -16.63 -11.27 -5.60
N SER A 191 -17.95 -11.37 -5.68
CA SER A 191 -18.68 -11.82 -6.87
C SER A 191 -18.92 -10.72 -7.92
N SER A 192 -18.27 -9.55 -7.79
CA SER A 192 -18.48 -8.40 -8.68
C SER A 192 -17.15 -7.87 -9.21
N GLU A 193 -17.14 -7.45 -10.48
CA GLU A 193 -16.00 -6.76 -11.09
C GLU A 193 -15.68 -5.47 -10.32
N VAL A 194 -14.40 -5.32 -9.95
CA VAL A 194 -13.88 -4.12 -9.28
C VAL A 194 -13.68 -3.02 -10.33
N GLN A 195 -14.22 -1.83 -10.07
CA GLN A 195 -14.17 -0.70 -11.01
C GLN A 195 -13.38 0.47 -10.42
N THR A 196 -12.11 0.59 -10.79
CA THR A 196 -11.21 1.66 -10.32
C THR A 196 -11.81 3.06 -10.51
N ASP A 197 -12.40 3.34 -11.67
CA ASP A 197 -13.01 4.64 -11.98
C ASP A 197 -14.20 4.95 -11.07
N LEU A 198 -15.02 3.94 -10.75
CA LEU A 198 -16.08 4.07 -9.76
C LEU A 198 -15.48 4.34 -8.38
N GLY A 199 -14.44 3.61 -8.00
CA GLY A 199 -13.72 3.79 -6.74
C GLY A 199 -13.27 5.24 -6.54
N LEU A 200 -12.55 5.79 -7.53
CA LEU A 200 -12.04 7.16 -7.51
C LEU A 200 -13.17 8.20 -7.51
N ARG A 201 -14.21 8.00 -8.33
CA ARG A 201 -15.37 8.89 -8.37
C ARG A 201 -16.06 8.98 -7.01
N GLU A 202 -16.31 7.84 -6.38
CA GLU A 202 -17.01 7.78 -5.09
C GLU A 202 -16.17 8.43 -3.99
N LEU A 203 -14.86 8.17 -3.93
CA LEU A 203 -13.98 8.85 -2.98
C LEU A 203 -13.94 10.36 -3.20
N ASN A 204 -13.90 10.82 -4.45
CA ASN A 204 -13.96 12.25 -4.77
C ASN A 204 -15.26 12.89 -4.24
N LEU A 205 -16.41 12.25 -4.49
CA LEU A 205 -17.69 12.71 -3.94
C LEU A 205 -17.68 12.78 -2.41
N GLY A 206 -17.13 11.75 -1.75
CA GLY A 206 -17.02 11.73 -0.29
C GLY A 206 -16.07 12.79 0.28
N SER A 207 -14.97 13.08 -0.41
CA SER A 207 -14.01 14.12 -0.01
C SER A 207 -14.62 15.53 -0.05
N ASN A 208 -15.57 15.79 -0.96
CA ASN A 208 -16.25 17.07 -1.12
C ASN A 208 -17.50 17.24 -0.22
N CYS A 209 -17.80 16.27 0.65
CA CYS A 209 -18.97 16.34 1.55
C CYS A 209 -18.76 17.22 2.80
N HIS A 210 -17.53 17.71 3.06
CA HIS A 210 -17.17 18.47 4.27
C HIS A 210 -17.64 17.81 5.58
N SER A 211 -17.37 16.51 5.74
CA SER A 211 -17.87 15.70 6.85
C SER A 211 -16.75 15.04 7.67
N LEU A 212 -17.14 14.28 8.69
CA LEU A 212 -16.26 13.39 9.48
C LEU A 212 -15.34 12.51 8.63
N ARG A 213 -15.80 12.05 7.47
CA ARG A 213 -15.13 11.04 6.63
C ARG A 213 -14.45 11.62 5.41
N SER A 214 -14.69 12.89 5.11
CA SER A 214 -14.06 13.57 3.98
C SER A 214 -12.53 13.47 4.00
N PRO A 215 -11.83 13.69 5.14
CA PRO A 215 -10.38 13.51 5.19
C PRO A 215 -9.93 12.07 4.91
N LEU A 216 -10.70 11.07 5.37
CA LEU A 216 -10.39 9.66 5.11
C LEU A 216 -10.52 9.32 3.62
N CYS A 217 -11.53 9.87 2.93
CA CYS A 217 -11.63 9.75 1.48
C CYS A 217 -10.40 10.33 0.79
N SER A 218 -9.96 11.51 1.21
CA SER A 218 -8.75 12.14 0.69
C SER A 218 -7.51 11.28 0.91
N MET A 219 -7.32 10.75 2.12
CA MET A 219 -6.19 9.88 2.45
C MET A 219 -6.14 8.62 1.57
N ILE A 220 -7.29 7.97 1.33
CA ILE A 220 -7.34 6.78 0.46
C ILE A 220 -6.99 7.14 -0.97
N THR A 221 -7.54 8.24 -1.50
CA THR A 221 -7.22 8.74 -2.84
C THR A 221 -5.74 9.03 -3.01
N VAL A 222 -5.13 9.76 -2.06
CA VAL A 222 -3.69 10.08 -2.09
C VAL A 222 -2.85 8.81 -1.96
N THR A 223 -3.21 7.90 -1.07
CA THR A 223 -2.54 6.59 -0.91
C THR A 223 -2.56 5.80 -2.22
N TYR A 224 -3.71 5.78 -2.91
CA TYR A 224 -3.82 5.10 -4.19
C TYR A 224 -2.85 5.68 -5.21
N HIS A 225 -2.91 6.99 -5.43
CA HIS A 225 -2.12 7.66 -6.48
C HIS A 225 -0.63 7.78 -6.17
N THR A 226 -0.22 7.75 -4.90
CA THR A 226 1.20 7.96 -4.53
C THR A 226 1.89 6.71 -4.00
N LEU A 227 1.16 5.70 -3.53
CA LEU A 227 1.74 4.48 -2.96
C LEU A 227 1.36 3.25 -3.77
N ILE A 228 0.06 2.97 -3.94
CA ILE A 228 -0.41 1.71 -4.51
C ILE A 228 -0.02 1.57 -5.99
N THR A 229 -0.22 2.63 -6.77
CA THR A 229 0.14 2.66 -8.20
C THR A 229 1.64 2.46 -8.43
N PHE A 230 2.49 2.90 -7.50
CA PHE A 230 3.95 2.78 -7.60
C PHE A 230 4.48 1.43 -7.08
N VAL A 231 3.98 0.97 -5.93
CA VAL A 231 4.44 -0.26 -5.29
C VAL A 231 3.93 -1.50 -6.03
N LEU A 232 2.69 -1.47 -6.53
CA LEU A 232 2.01 -2.64 -7.11
C LEU A 232 1.58 -2.45 -8.57
N GLY A 233 1.69 -1.25 -9.13
CA GLY A 233 1.24 -0.92 -10.49
C GLY A 233 2.38 -0.48 -11.42
N THR A 234 2.01 0.35 -12.41
CA THR A 234 2.92 0.91 -13.42
C THR A 234 3.32 2.36 -13.13
N GLY A 235 2.98 2.92 -11.95
CA GLY A 235 3.37 4.28 -11.54
C GLY A 235 2.51 5.39 -12.13
N GLU A 236 1.41 5.05 -12.81
CA GLU A 236 0.50 6.00 -13.46
C GLU A 236 -0.54 6.58 -12.47
N GLY A 237 -0.08 7.11 -11.35
CA GLY A 237 -0.94 7.85 -10.42
C GLY A 237 -1.19 9.28 -10.89
N ASP A 238 -2.41 9.79 -10.71
CA ASP A 238 -2.72 11.21 -10.94
C ASP A 238 -2.24 12.05 -9.75
N LEU A 239 -0.99 12.54 -9.86
CA LEU A 239 -0.34 13.32 -8.81
C LEU A 239 -0.97 14.71 -8.65
N ASN A 240 -1.57 15.27 -9.70
CA ASN A 240 -2.24 16.57 -9.65
C ASN A 240 -3.56 16.46 -8.89
N PHE A 241 -4.34 15.42 -9.17
CA PHE A 241 -5.54 15.12 -8.42
C PHE A 241 -5.23 14.78 -6.96
N ALA A 242 -4.21 13.95 -6.71
CA ALA A 242 -3.75 13.66 -5.35
C ALA A 242 -3.38 14.92 -4.58
N GLN A 243 -2.64 15.85 -5.21
CA GLN A 243 -2.31 17.14 -4.62
C GLN A 243 -3.58 17.95 -4.30
N THR A 244 -4.48 18.08 -5.27
CA THR A 244 -5.74 18.85 -5.15
C THR A 244 -6.58 18.35 -3.97
N VAL A 245 -6.68 17.04 -3.81
CA VAL A 245 -7.48 16.40 -2.75
C VAL A 245 -6.79 16.48 -1.37
N LEU A 246 -5.46 16.59 -1.33
CA LEU A 246 -4.68 16.73 -0.09
C LEU A 246 -4.69 18.18 0.43
N GLN A 247 -4.69 19.19 -0.44
CA GLN A 247 -4.57 20.61 -0.06
C GLN A 247 -5.57 21.07 1.02
N PRO A 248 -6.88 20.75 0.94
CA PRO A 248 -7.82 21.12 1.99
C PRO A 248 -7.48 20.53 3.36
N CYS A 249 -6.89 19.33 3.39
CA CYS A 249 -6.46 18.70 4.64
C CYS A 249 -5.24 19.39 5.23
N LEU A 250 -4.24 19.74 4.41
CA LEU A 250 -3.07 20.51 4.84
C LEU A 250 -3.46 21.92 5.31
N ALA A 251 -4.40 22.57 4.63
CA ALA A 251 -4.89 23.88 5.04
C ALA A 251 -5.65 23.84 6.38
N LYS A 252 -6.44 22.77 6.62
CA LYS A 252 -7.18 22.60 7.87
C LYS A 252 -6.29 22.12 9.03
N TYR A 253 -5.28 21.29 8.74
CA TYR A 253 -4.40 20.68 9.74
C TYR A 253 -2.92 20.79 9.31
N PRO A 254 -2.32 21.99 9.43
CA PRO A 254 -0.99 22.25 8.88
C PRO A 254 0.13 21.45 9.56
N GLU A 255 -0.03 21.12 10.84
CA GLU A 255 0.96 20.37 11.64
C GLU A 255 0.59 18.88 11.79
N ALA A 256 -0.40 18.39 11.06
CA ALA A 256 -0.83 17.00 11.17
C ALA A 256 0.21 16.04 10.62
N ALA A 257 0.71 15.12 11.46
CA ALA A 257 1.73 14.15 11.08
C ALA A 257 1.34 13.36 9.82
N LEU A 258 0.09 12.90 9.74
CA LEU A 258 -0.43 12.13 8.60
C LEU A 258 -0.45 12.92 7.29
N PHE A 259 -0.86 14.19 7.31
CA PHE A 259 -0.96 14.99 6.09
C PHE A 259 0.42 15.51 5.65
N LEU A 260 1.32 15.82 6.59
CA LEU A 260 2.72 16.09 6.32
C LEU A 260 3.42 14.88 5.67
N TYR A 261 3.17 13.67 6.18
CA TYR A 261 3.65 12.44 5.56
C TYR A 261 3.15 12.30 4.11
N PHE A 262 1.86 12.54 3.85
CA PHE A 262 1.33 12.49 2.49
C PHE A 262 1.91 13.58 1.57
N ALA A 263 2.21 14.76 2.10
CA ALA A 263 2.90 15.81 1.35
C ALA A 263 4.32 15.37 0.97
N GLY A 264 5.09 14.82 1.92
CA GLY A 264 6.41 14.25 1.66
C GLY A 264 6.36 13.13 0.62
N ARG A 265 5.38 12.22 0.74
CA ARG A 265 5.17 11.13 -0.22
C ARG A 265 4.87 11.65 -1.63
N LEU A 266 4.10 12.73 -1.76
CA LEU A 266 3.81 13.36 -3.05
C LEU A 266 5.06 13.98 -3.67
N HIS A 267 5.90 14.65 -2.88
CA HIS A 267 7.18 15.19 -3.37
C HIS A 267 8.15 14.08 -3.80
N LEU A 268 8.19 12.99 -3.04
CA LEU A 268 9.05 11.84 -3.34
C LEU A 268 8.75 11.24 -4.72
N VAL A 269 7.47 10.96 -5.01
CA VAL A 269 7.06 10.38 -6.32
C VAL A 269 7.10 11.40 -7.46
N LYS A 270 7.27 12.69 -7.16
CA LYS A 270 7.61 13.73 -8.14
C LYS A 270 9.13 13.83 -8.39
N GLY A 271 9.95 13.09 -7.65
CA GLY A 271 11.41 13.11 -7.73
C GLY A 271 12.07 14.24 -6.95
N ASP A 272 11.32 14.99 -6.13
CA ASP A 272 11.80 16.08 -5.28
C ASP A 272 12.19 15.53 -3.91
N ILE A 273 13.40 14.95 -3.83
CA ILE A 273 13.87 14.18 -2.67
C ILE A 273 14.08 15.07 -1.45
N ASP A 274 14.66 16.27 -1.64
CA ASP A 274 14.97 17.17 -0.51
C ASP A 274 13.70 17.68 0.16
N LYS A 275 12.68 18.06 -0.62
CA LYS A 275 11.38 18.45 -0.03
C LYS A 275 10.68 17.27 0.62
N ALA A 276 10.79 16.07 0.06
CA ALA A 276 10.23 14.88 0.67
C ALA A 276 10.83 14.65 2.07
N ILE A 277 12.17 14.70 2.18
CA ILE A 277 12.90 14.58 3.44
C ILE A 277 12.42 15.63 4.46
N ALA A 278 12.33 16.90 4.05
CA ALA A 278 11.86 17.98 4.92
C ALA A 278 10.47 17.68 5.51
N TYR A 279 9.50 17.31 4.67
CA TYR A 279 8.15 16.96 5.13
C TYR A 279 8.10 15.73 6.04
N PHE A 280 8.95 14.72 5.80
CA PHE A 280 9.02 13.56 6.69
C PHE A 280 9.59 13.93 8.06
N HIS A 281 10.58 14.81 8.13
CA HIS A 281 11.07 15.34 9.41
C HIS A 281 10.02 16.21 10.11
N ASP A 282 9.31 17.08 9.38
CA ASP A 282 8.22 17.88 9.96
C ASP A 282 7.11 16.97 10.53
N SER A 283 6.75 15.91 9.80
CA SER A 283 5.81 14.88 10.28
C SER A 283 6.28 14.23 11.58
N ILE A 284 7.55 13.85 11.66
CA ILE A 284 8.15 13.28 12.87
C ILE A 284 8.10 14.28 14.03
N ASN A 285 8.53 15.51 13.79
CA ASN A 285 8.66 16.55 14.82
C ASN A 285 7.31 17.05 15.33
N SER A 286 6.22 16.84 14.58
CA SER A 286 4.88 17.32 14.94
C SER A 286 4.21 16.61 16.12
N GLN A 287 4.73 15.45 16.55
CA GLN A 287 4.15 14.64 17.62
C GLN A 287 5.11 13.61 18.19
N ASP A 288 4.89 13.17 19.43
CA ASP A 288 5.70 12.17 20.13
C ASP A 288 4.89 10.99 20.72
N GLN A 289 3.56 11.03 20.61
CA GLN A 289 2.66 10.04 21.22
C GLN A 289 2.62 8.72 20.44
N TRP A 290 2.59 8.78 19.11
CA TRP A 290 2.45 7.65 18.20
C TRP A 290 3.72 7.46 17.39
N LYS A 291 4.72 6.81 18.00
CA LYS A 291 6.02 6.51 17.36
C LYS A 291 5.89 5.75 16.04
N GLN A 292 4.80 5.02 15.84
CA GLN A 292 4.56 4.27 14.60
C GLN A 292 4.40 5.19 13.39
N LEU A 293 3.89 6.42 13.59
CA LEU A 293 3.89 7.42 12.50
C LEU A 293 5.33 7.86 12.15
N HIS A 294 6.23 7.91 13.14
CA HIS A 294 7.66 8.12 12.87
C HIS A 294 8.24 6.96 12.09
N HIS A 295 7.87 5.71 12.42
CA HIS A 295 8.36 4.53 11.72
C HIS A 295 7.99 4.54 10.23
N VAL A 296 6.80 5.00 9.86
CA VAL A 296 6.44 5.14 8.44
C VAL A 296 7.29 6.23 7.77
N CYS A 297 7.63 7.31 8.48
CA CYS A 297 8.53 8.35 7.97
C CYS A 297 9.98 7.84 7.84
N TYR A 298 10.51 7.12 8.84
CA TYR A 298 11.84 6.50 8.77
C TYR A 298 11.95 5.49 7.63
N TRP A 299 10.86 4.80 7.31
CA TRP A 299 10.80 3.93 6.13
C TRP A 299 10.98 4.71 4.83
N GLU A 300 10.33 5.87 4.68
CA GLU A 300 10.51 6.70 3.49
C GLU A 300 11.88 7.41 3.48
N LEU A 301 12.38 7.86 4.63
CA LEU A 301 13.71 8.47 4.78
C LEU A 301 14.84 7.48 4.46
N PHE A 302 14.67 6.19 4.76
CA PHE A 302 15.58 5.14 4.31
C PHE A 302 15.74 5.15 2.78
N TRP A 303 14.64 5.20 2.04
CA TRP A 303 14.69 5.24 0.57
C TRP A 303 15.27 6.56 0.06
N CYS A 304 14.90 7.69 0.68
CA CYS A 304 15.46 9.00 0.32
C CYS A 304 16.99 9.05 0.50
N SER A 305 17.50 8.50 1.60
CA SER A 305 18.94 8.39 1.86
C SER A 305 19.62 7.48 0.82
N CYS A 306 19.00 6.37 0.44
CA CYS A 306 19.48 5.52 -0.65
C CYS A 306 19.55 6.26 -1.99
N PHE A 307 18.57 7.12 -2.32
CA PHE A 307 18.59 7.92 -3.55
C PHE A 307 19.69 8.98 -3.56
N ARG A 308 20.13 9.43 -2.37
CA ARG A 308 21.26 10.34 -2.19
C ARG A 308 22.60 9.61 -2.02
N PHE A 309 22.62 8.27 -2.15
CA PHE A 309 23.80 7.43 -1.91
C PHE A 309 24.37 7.57 -0.48
N GLU A 310 23.56 8.05 0.47
CA GLU A 310 23.90 8.23 1.89
C GLU A 310 23.69 6.91 2.64
N TRP A 311 24.46 5.88 2.26
CA TRP A 311 24.28 4.50 2.73
C TRP A 311 24.33 4.36 4.25
N ARG A 312 25.19 5.14 4.92
CA ARG A 312 25.31 5.09 6.39
C ARG A 312 24.06 5.65 7.06
N GLU A 313 23.49 6.73 6.53
CA GLU A 313 22.26 7.31 7.06
C GLU A 313 21.07 6.37 6.82
N ALA A 314 20.98 5.77 5.62
CA ALA A 314 20.00 4.72 5.34
C ALA A 314 20.10 3.58 6.35
N ALA A 315 21.32 3.08 6.63
CA ALA A 315 21.54 2.04 7.62
C ALA A 315 21.07 2.43 9.03
N ASN A 316 21.21 3.69 9.43
CA ASN A 316 20.72 4.20 10.72
C ASN A 316 19.18 4.16 10.80
N TYR A 317 18.47 4.59 9.75
CA TYR A 317 17.00 4.47 9.72
C TYR A 317 16.54 3.01 9.76
N ALA A 318 17.22 2.12 9.04
CA ALA A 318 16.96 0.69 9.10
C ALA A 318 17.19 0.12 10.51
N GLU A 319 18.21 0.59 11.23
CA GLU A 319 18.47 0.21 12.62
C GLU A 319 17.38 0.70 13.59
N ILE A 320 16.93 1.95 13.46
CA ILE A 320 15.81 2.46 14.26
C ILE A 320 14.57 1.59 14.07
N LEU A 321 14.23 1.27 12.82
CA LEU A 321 13.11 0.38 12.49
C LEU A 321 13.32 -1.04 13.02
N TYR A 322 14.54 -1.58 12.90
CA TYR A 322 14.90 -2.88 13.45
C TYR A 322 14.78 -2.91 14.97
N ASN A 323 15.06 -1.83 15.69
CA ASN A 323 14.95 -1.79 17.14
C ASN A 323 13.49 -1.58 17.58
N GLU A 324 12.79 -0.64 16.96
CA GLU A 324 11.50 -0.15 17.46
C GLU A 324 10.27 -0.80 16.79
N SER A 325 10.31 -1.07 15.49
CA SER A 325 9.15 -1.53 14.73
C SER A 325 9.00 -3.05 14.73
N ARG A 326 7.76 -3.56 14.79
CA ARG A 326 7.44 -5.00 14.73
C ARG A 326 7.09 -5.50 13.32
N TRP A 327 7.09 -4.63 12.32
CA TRP A 327 6.51 -4.93 11.01
C TRP A 327 7.30 -5.89 10.13
N SER A 328 8.64 -5.85 10.13
CA SER A 328 9.48 -6.81 9.39
C SER A 328 10.94 -6.73 9.82
N LYS A 329 11.27 -7.36 10.96
CA LYS A 329 12.64 -7.36 11.50
C LYS A 329 13.67 -7.93 10.50
N ALA A 330 13.30 -8.96 9.74
CA ALA A 330 14.16 -9.53 8.69
C ALA A 330 14.46 -8.52 7.56
N MET A 331 13.47 -7.72 7.14
CA MET A 331 13.69 -6.67 6.15
C MET A 331 14.62 -5.59 6.69
N TYR A 332 14.36 -5.07 7.89
CA TYR A 332 15.16 -3.98 8.46
C TYR A 332 16.61 -4.40 8.68
N MET A 333 16.86 -5.63 9.15
CA MET A 333 18.21 -6.18 9.27
C MET A 333 18.90 -6.29 7.90
N TYR A 334 18.20 -6.79 6.88
CA TYR A 334 18.76 -6.87 5.53
C TYR A 334 19.04 -5.49 4.94
N GLN A 335 18.14 -4.51 5.13
CA GLN A 335 18.35 -3.12 4.70
C GLN A 335 19.61 -2.53 5.32
N LYS A 336 19.80 -2.70 6.63
CA LYS A 336 21.02 -2.29 7.32
C LYS A 336 22.25 -2.96 6.72
N ALA A 337 22.26 -4.30 6.62
CA ALA A 337 23.37 -5.06 6.07
C ALA A 337 23.71 -4.65 4.63
N ALA A 338 22.68 -4.51 3.79
CA ALA A 338 22.79 -4.15 2.39
C ALA A 338 23.36 -2.75 2.18
N CYS A 339 22.97 -1.76 3.01
CA CYS A 339 23.53 -0.41 2.90
C CYS A 339 24.96 -0.36 3.42
N LEU A 340 25.24 -1.00 4.56
CA LEU A 340 26.60 -1.03 5.12
C LEU A 340 27.59 -1.74 4.17
N SER A 341 27.17 -2.78 3.45
CA SER A 341 28.01 -3.44 2.44
C SER A 341 28.31 -2.60 1.20
N MET A 342 27.62 -1.46 1.01
CA MET A 342 27.94 -0.51 -0.06
C MET A 342 29.04 0.49 0.34
N ILE A 343 29.49 0.47 1.61
CA ILE A 343 30.45 1.42 2.16
C ILE A 343 31.84 0.76 2.20
N PRO A 344 32.82 1.22 1.40
CA PRO A 344 34.15 0.59 1.34
C PRO A 344 34.88 0.51 2.68
N GLU A 345 34.62 1.44 3.59
CA GLU A 345 35.25 1.50 4.91
C GLU A 345 34.65 0.50 5.92
N VAL A 346 33.50 -0.09 5.63
CA VAL A 346 32.87 -1.07 6.52
C VAL A 346 33.46 -2.46 6.26
N PRO A 347 34.00 -3.15 7.28
CA PRO A 347 34.53 -4.50 7.10
C PRO A 347 33.48 -5.50 6.61
N ASP A 348 33.86 -6.36 5.66
CA ASP A 348 32.98 -7.40 5.12
C ASP A 348 32.43 -8.30 6.25
N GLU A 349 33.25 -8.62 7.26
CA GLU A 349 32.85 -9.47 8.40
C GLU A 349 31.68 -8.88 9.21
N GLU A 350 31.68 -7.55 9.43
CA GLU A 350 30.59 -6.86 10.12
C GLU A 350 29.28 -7.02 9.34
N THR A 351 29.32 -6.82 8.03
CA THR A 351 28.13 -6.98 7.17
C THR A 351 27.68 -8.44 7.07
N ARG A 352 28.63 -9.39 7.05
CA ARG A 352 28.38 -10.83 7.05
C ARG A 352 27.62 -11.28 8.29
N GLU A 353 27.99 -10.79 9.47
CA GLU A 353 27.25 -11.07 10.71
C GLU A 353 25.79 -10.60 10.64
N LEU A 354 25.52 -9.47 10.01
CA LEU A 354 24.16 -8.96 9.85
C LEU A 354 23.35 -9.83 8.88
N PHE A 355 23.92 -10.21 7.72
CA PHE A 355 23.26 -11.13 6.78
C PHE A 355 22.99 -12.50 7.41
N LEU A 356 23.89 -13.02 8.25
CA LEU A 356 23.70 -14.27 9.01
C LEU A 356 22.47 -14.25 9.91
N LYS A 357 22.10 -13.09 10.46
CA LYS A 357 20.94 -12.92 11.35
C LYS A 357 19.61 -12.88 10.59
N VAL A 358 19.58 -12.46 9.33
CA VAL A 358 18.33 -12.26 8.58
C VAL A 358 17.41 -13.49 8.55
N PRO A 359 17.89 -14.73 8.28
CA PRO A 359 17.02 -15.90 8.23
C PRO A 359 16.29 -16.25 9.54
N SER A 360 16.87 -15.93 10.70
CA SER A 360 16.27 -16.22 12.01
C SER A 360 15.22 -15.20 12.42
N LEU A 361 15.18 -14.04 11.77
CA LEU A 361 14.22 -12.95 12.02
C LEU A 361 12.92 -13.08 11.22
N LYS A 362 12.77 -14.18 10.47
CA LYS A 362 11.60 -14.43 9.63
C LYS A 362 10.34 -14.49 10.48
N GLN A 363 9.34 -13.73 10.07
CA GLN A 363 8.00 -13.79 10.65
C GLN A 363 6.98 -14.25 9.61
N ARG A 364 5.76 -14.46 10.08
CA ARG A 364 4.61 -14.80 9.26
C ARG A 364 3.54 -13.75 9.52
N ILE A 365 2.79 -13.41 8.48
CA ILE A 365 1.61 -12.55 8.57
C ILE A 365 0.48 -13.34 7.92
N ALA A 366 -0.63 -13.53 8.66
CA ALA A 366 -1.73 -14.39 8.23
C ALA A 366 -1.27 -15.82 7.80
N GLY A 367 -0.25 -16.37 8.48
CA GLY A 367 0.33 -17.71 8.24
C GLY A 367 1.14 -17.85 6.97
N LYS A 368 1.16 -16.81 6.15
CA LYS A 368 2.00 -16.74 4.96
C LYS A 368 3.29 -16.02 5.35
N SER A 369 4.41 -16.54 4.86
CA SER A 369 5.64 -15.75 4.92
C SER A 369 5.48 -14.51 4.04
N VAL A 370 5.91 -13.35 4.53
CA VAL A 370 5.94 -12.12 3.75
C VAL A 370 6.80 -12.36 2.50
N PRO A 371 6.28 -12.15 1.27
CA PRO A 371 7.03 -12.44 0.05
C PRO A 371 8.39 -11.76 -0.01
N VAL A 372 8.48 -10.53 0.50
CA VAL A 372 9.73 -9.76 0.52
C VAL A 372 10.72 -10.30 1.55
N GLU A 373 10.26 -10.84 2.69
CA GLU A 373 11.15 -11.53 3.64
C GLU A 373 11.76 -12.79 3.03
N LYS A 374 10.98 -13.56 2.26
CA LYS A 374 11.52 -14.72 1.53
C LYS A 374 12.64 -14.32 0.57
N PHE A 375 12.50 -13.17 -0.10
CA PHE A 375 13.52 -12.65 -1.00
C PHE A 375 14.80 -12.30 -0.26
N VAL A 376 14.74 -11.42 0.76
CA VAL A 376 15.93 -10.99 1.50
C VAL A 376 16.61 -12.14 2.24
N ILE A 377 15.86 -13.14 2.71
CA ILE A 377 16.42 -14.36 3.32
C ILE A 377 17.21 -15.18 2.29
N ARG A 378 16.70 -15.32 1.06
CA ARG A 378 17.44 -16.01 -0.01
C ARG A 378 18.72 -15.27 -0.38
N LYS A 379 18.66 -13.94 -0.51
CA LYS A 379 19.85 -13.10 -0.79
C LYS A 379 20.87 -13.18 0.34
N SER A 380 20.42 -13.15 1.60
CA SER A 380 21.30 -13.32 2.77
C SER A 380 21.98 -14.69 2.78
N ARG A 381 21.25 -15.77 2.45
CA ARG A 381 21.84 -17.11 2.31
C ARG A 381 22.84 -17.19 1.17
N LYS A 382 22.58 -16.53 0.03
CA LYS A 382 23.54 -16.41 -1.08
C LYS A 382 24.83 -15.73 -0.60
N TYR A 383 24.72 -14.58 0.06
CA TYR A 383 25.87 -13.86 0.63
C TYR A 383 26.69 -14.73 1.59
N VAL A 384 26.03 -15.45 2.51
CA VAL A 384 26.71 -16.26 3.52
C VAL A 384 27.36 -17.52 2.96
N ASN A 385 26.69 -18.19 2.03
CA ASN A 385 27.11 -19.53 1.56
C ASN A 385 28.11 -19.48 0.40
N ASP A 386 28.26 -18.34 -0.27
CA ASP A 386 29.28 -18.18 -1.31
C ASP A 386 30.64 -17.86 -0.64
N PRO A 387 31.70 -18.66 -0.87
CA PRO A 387 33.05 -18.38 -0.37
C PRO A 387 33.62 -17.07 -0.89
N ASN A 388 33.16 -16.60 -2.07
CA ASN A 388 33.48 -15.30 -2.64
C ASN A 388 32.39 -14.25 -2.33
N GLY A 389 31.52 -14.56 -1.36
CA GLY A 389 30.15 -14.06 -1.21
C GLY A 389 30.00 -12.58 -0.94
N LYS A 390 30.19 -11.79 -1.99
CA LYS A 390 29.73 -10.41 -2.06
C LYS A 390 28.49 -10.36 -2.94
N LEU A 391 27.42 -9.79 -2.41
CA LEU A 391 26.34 -9.33 -3.27
C LEU A 391 26.87 -8.07 -3.98
N PRO A 392 26.78 -7.94 -5.31
CA PRO A 392 27.45 -6.86 -6.04
C PRO A 392 27.04 -5.45 -5.58
N PHE A 393 25.76 -5.28 -5.27
CA PHE A 393 25.14 -4.02 -4.85
C PHE A 393 23.75 -4.24 -4.21
N PRO A 394 23.67 -4.90 -3.06
CA PRO A 394 22.41 -5.41 -2.49
C PRO A 394 21.38 -4.31 -2.17
N ALA A 395 21.82 -3.08 -1.90
CA ALA A 395 20.93 -1.93 -1.70
C ALA A 395 20.23 -1.52 -3.01
N VAL A 396 20.96 -1.52 -4.14
CA VAL A 396 20.42 -1.18 -5.47
C VAL A 396 19.46 -2.25 -5.97
N GLU A 397 19.81 -3.52 -5.76
CA GLU A 397 18.89 -4.63 -6.05
C GLU A 397 17.59 -4.49 -5.26
N LEU A 398 17.67 -4.08 -3.98
CA LEU A 398 16.50 -3.85 -3.14
C LEU A 398 15.65 -2.67 -3.63
N LEU A 399 16.29 -1.56 -4.05
CA LEU A 399 15.62 -0.41 -4.67
C LEU A 399 14.78 -0.87 -5.88
N TYR A 400 15.40 -1.64 -6.78
CA TYR A 400 14.69 -2.20 -7.94
C TYR A 400 13.53 -3.12 -7.54
N ALA A 401 13.76 -4.05 -6.60
CA ALA A 401 12.74 -4.96 -6.10
C ALA A 401 11.53 -4.24 -5.47
N TRP A 402 11.71 -3.01 -4.99
CA TRP A 402 10.66 -2.15 -4.43
C TRP A 402 10.00 -1.19 -5.42
N ASN A 403 10.35 -1.29 -6.72
CA ASN A 403 9.94 -0.37 -7.78
C ASN A 403 10.31 1.10 -7.50
N THR A 404 11.41 1.37 -6.80
CA THR A 404 11.75 2.75 -6.42
C THR A 404 12.25 3.59 -7.59
N PHE A 405 12.93 2.99 -8.58
CA PHE A 405 13.32 3.66 -9.82
C PHE A 405 12.14 4.31 -10.55
N LEU A 406 10.95 3.70 -10.47
CA LEU A 406 9.72 4.27 -11.00
C LEU A 406 9.29 5.53 -10.25
N MET A 407 9.52 5.60 -8.93
CA MET A 407 9.17 6.74 -8.09
C MET A 407 10.05 7.95 -8.40
N ILE A 408 11.32 7.72 -8.72
CA ILE A 408 12.31 8.77 -9.01
C ILE A 408 12.53 9.01 -10.51
N ARG A 409 11.69 8.45 -11.40
CA ARG A 409 11.84 8.49 -12.86
C ARG A 409 11.94 9.91 -13.47
N SER A 410 11.41 10.91 -12.77
CA SER A 410 11.48 12.32 -13.15
C SER A 410 12.81 12.97 -12.82
N ASN A 411 13.58 12.42 -11.88
CA ASN A 411 14.89 12.94 -11.48
C ASN A 411 16.00 12.19 -12.23
N LYS A 412 16.27 12.61 -13.47
CA LYS A 412 17.23 11.95 -14.36
C LYS A 412 18.66 11.97 -13.83
N GLU A 413 19.04 12.98 -13.04
CA GLU A 413 20.38 13.08 -12.44
C GLU A 413 20.65 11.94 -11.46
N ILE A 414 19.68 11.61 -10.60
CA ILE A 414 19.80 10.46 -9.69
C ILE A 414 19.87 9.16 -10.49
N ILE A 415 19.06 9.01 -11.54
CA ILE A 415 19.10 7.82 -12.40
C ILE A 415 20.48 7.67 -13.08
N LYS A 416 21.09 8.77 -13.52
CA LYS A 416 22.42 8.77 -14.11
C LYS A 416 23.49 8.35 -13.09
N GLN A 417 23.43 8.83 -11.85
CA GLN A 417 24.34 8.38 -10.79
C GLN A 417 24.19 6.87 -10.50
N PHE A 418 22.96 6.34 -10.55
CA PHE A 418 22.76 4.89 -10.44
C PHE A 418 23.30 4.11 -11.64
N LEU A 419 23.24 4.68 -12.84
CA LEU A 419 23.87 4.10 -14.03
C LEU A 419 25.39 4.03 -13.84
N ASP A 420 26.02 5.13 -13.45
CA ASP A 420 27.47 5.21 -13.21
C ASP A 420 27.91 4.19 -12.14
N LEU A 421 27.17 4.08 -11.03
CA LEU A 421 27.39 3.05 -10.01
C LEU A 421 27.27 1.63 -10.59
N THR A 422 26.26 1.40 -11.42
CA THR A 422 26.01 0.08 -12.02
C THR A 422 27.12 -0.32 -13.00
N GLU A 423 27.65 0.63 -13.76
CA GLU A 423 28.76 0.39 -14.69
C GLU A 423 30.04 0.01 -13.93
N ASN A 424 30.37 0.73 -12.86
CA ASN A 424 31.49 0.36 -11.99
C ASN A 424 31.32 -1.04 -11.39
N VAL A 425 30.11 -1.39 -10.94
CA VAL A 425 29.82 -2.74 -10.39
C VAL A 425 29.94 -3.81 -11.48
N LEU A 426 29.49 -3.55 -12.70
CA LEU A 426 29.66 -4.46 -13.83
C LEU A 426 31.13 -4.70 -14.15
N GLU A 427 31.97 -3.67 -14.12
CA GLU A 427 33.42 -3.82 -14.32
C GLU A 427 34.07 -4.72 -13.26
N GLU A 428 33.65 -4.64 -12.00
CA GLU A 428 34.11 -5.54 -10.95
C GLU A 428 33.62 -6.98 -11.15
N ILE A 429 32.36 -7.17 -11.55
CA ILE A 429 31.80 -8.50 -11.86
C ILE A 429 32.56 -9.15 -13.02
N GLU A 430 32.97 -8.39 -14.03
CA GLU A 430 33.76 -8.90 -15.16
C GLU A 430 35.10 -9.51 -14.74
N LYS A 431 35.66 -9.08 -13.60
CA LYS A 431 36.90 -9.66 -13.03
C LYS A 431 36.66 -11.03 -12.38
N THR A 432 35.41 -11.39 -12.09
CA THR A 432 35.03 -12.63 -11.41
C THR A 432 34.37 -13.65 -12.35
N ARG A 433 34.71 -13.65 -13.65
CA ARG A 433 34.17 -14.58 -14.66
C ARG A 433 34.29 -16.07 -14.31
N SER A 434 35.26 -16.45 -13.49
CA SER A 434 35.43 -17.83 -13.01
C SER A 434 34.49 -18.19 -11.84
N ASN A 435 33.79 -17.22 -11.24
CA ASN A 435 32.84 -17.48 -10.17
C ASN A 435 31.61 -18.21 -10.73
N ARG A 436 31.15 -19.25 -10.02
CA ARG A 436 29.92 -19.99 -10.31
C ARG A 436 28.70 -19.07 -10.45
N LEU A 437 28.62 -17.99 -9.68
CA LEU A 437 27.49 -17.06 -9.67
C LEU A 437 27.69 -15.83 -10.58
N TYR A 438 28.74 -15.83 -11.41
CA TYR A 438 29.05 -14.72 -12.32
C TYR A 438 27.86 -14.33 -13.19
N VAL A 439 27.19 -15.30 -13.82
CA VAL A 439 26.08 -14.99 -14.74
C VAL A 439 24.89 -14.39 -14.00
N ASP A 440 24.56 -14.90 -12.81
CA ASP A 440 23.51 -14.33 -11.95
C ASP A 440 23.78 -12.84 -11.66
N GLU A 441 25.01 -12.52 -11.28
CA GLU A 441 25.44 -11.17 -10.89
C GLU A 441 25.51 -10.24 -12.10
N TRP A 442 26.08 -10.72 -13.20
CA TRP A 442 26.17 -9.97 -14.44
C TRP A 442 24.79 -9.68 -15.03
N CYS A 443 23.89 -10.66 -15.06
CA CYS A 443 22.51 -10.46 -15.52
C CYS A 443 21.76 -9.47 -14.61
N LEU A 444 21.99 -9.50 -13.30
CA LEU A 444 21.43 -8.50 -12.38
C LEU A 444 21.99 -7.09 -12.68
N GLY A 445 23.29 -6.96 -12.91
CA GLY A 445 23.93 -5.73 -13.35
C GLY A 445 23.31 -5.19 -14.64
N LYS A 446 23.16 -6.04 -15.66
CA LYS A 446 22.48 -5.68 -16.92
C LYS A 446 21.02 -5.32 -16.75
N LEU A 447 20.31 -5.94 -15.80
CA LEU A 447 18.93 -5.59 -15.52
C LEU A 447 18.83 -4.17 -14.98
N VAL A 448 19.63 -3.83 -13.97
CA VAL A 448 19.65 -2.47 -13.39
C VAL A 448 20.13 -1.46 -14.44
N GLN A 449 21.17 -1.78 -15.21
CA GLN A 449 21.69 -0.93 -16.29
C GLN A 449 20.58 -0.63 -17.33
N GLY A 450 19.87 -1.66 -17.79
CA GLY A 450 18.77 -1.51 -18.74
C GLY A 450 17.60 -0.70 -18.17
N VAL A 451 17.31 -0.83 -16.88
CA VAL A 451 16.29 -0.03 -16.18
C VAL A 451 16.70 1.44 -16.12
N CYS A 452 17.96 1.74 -15.79
CA CYS A 452 18.49 3.10 -15.83
C CYS A 452 18.38 3.69 -17.24
N PHE A 453 18.85 2.99 -18.28
CA PHE A 453 18.73 3.44 -19.67
C PHE A 453 17.27 3.69 -20.08
N ARG A 454 16.35 2.80 -19.69
CA ARG A 454 14.92 2.97 -19.95
C ARG A 454 14.39 4.26 -19.32
N TYR A 455 14.71 4.53 -18.06
CA TYR A 455 14.28 5.76 -17.38
C TYR A 455 15.05 7.00 -17.83
N LEU A 456 16.21 6.86 -18.49
CA LEU A 456 16.92 7.93 -19.20
C LEU A 456 16.44 8.09 -20.65
N GLU A 457 15.40 7.35 -21.07
CA GLU A 457 14.83 7.39 -22.43
C GLU A 457 15.83 6.94 -23.53
N GLN A 458 16.84 6.16 -23.15
CA GLN A 458 17.83 5.53 -24.03
C GLN A 458 17.40 4.10 -24.37
N GLU A 459 16.28 3.96 -25.06
CA GLU A 459 15.60 2.67 -25.26
C GLU A 459 16.46 1.64 -26.01
N GLY A 460 17.28 2.09 -26.97
CA GLY A 460 18.19 1.21 -27.71
C GLY A 460 19.19 0.50 -26.79
N GLU A 461 19.80 1.24 -25.87
CA GLU A 461 20.75 0.69 -24.89
C GLU A 461 20.04 -0.19 -23.85
N ALA A 462 18.84 0.20 -23.43
CA ALA A 462 18.01 -0.63 -22.55
C ALA A 462 17.70 -1.99 -23.18
N VAL A 463 17.28 -2.01 -24.45
CA VAL A 463 16.98 -3.25 -25.18
C VAL A 463 18.23 -4.11 -25.34
N LYS A 464 19.40 -3.53 -25.63
CA LYS A 464 20.67 -4.28 -25.69
C LYS A 464 20.95 -5.01 -24.36
N CYS A 465 20.73 -4.35 -23.23
CA CYS A 465 20.90 -4.98 -21.92
C CYS A 465 19.96 -6.18 -21.73
N PHE A 466 18.68 -6.04 -22.08
CA PHE A 466 17.69 -7.11 -21.92
C PHE A 466 17.90 -8.27 -22.91
N VAL A 467 18.37 -7.99 -24.13
CA VAL A 467 18.77 -9.03 -25.09
C VAL A 467 19.98 -9.80 -24.56
N ALA A 468 20.97 -9.11 -23.99
CA ALA A 468 22.15 -9.76 -23.45
C ALA A 468 21.82 -10.70 -22.26
N ILE A 469 20.83 -10.33 -21.43
CA ILE A 469 20.29 -11.23 -20.38
C ILE A 469 19.63 -12.46 -21.01
N LYS A 470 18.80 -12.27 -22.03
CA LYS A 470 18.12 -13.37 -22.74
C LYS A 470 19.12 -14.39 -23.31
N GLU A 471 20.25 -13.94 -23.84
CA GLU A 471 21.29 -14.83 -24.40
C GLU A 471 21.99 -15.69 -23.34
N ARG A 472 21.87 -15.34 -22.06
CA ARG A 472 22.54 -15.98 -20.93
C ARG A 472 21.57 -16.52 -19.87
N GLU A 473 20.27 -16.47 -20.13
CA GLU A 473 19.26 -16.76 -19.09
C GLU A 473 19.27 -18.22 -18.62
N ASP A 474 19.65 -19.15 -19.51
CA ASP A 474 19.79 -20.58 -19.21
C ASP A 474 20.99 -20.89 -18.32
N ASP A 475 21.97 -19.98 -18.23
CA ASP A 475 23.16 -20.12 -17.40
C ASP A 475 22.94 -19.59 -15.95
N ILE A 476 21.79 -18.97 -15.65
CA ILE A 476 21.49 -18.42 -14.32
C ILE A 476 21.27 -19.57 -13.33
N VAL A 477 21.94 -19.52 -12.17
CA VAL A 477 21.95 -20.62 -11.19
C VAL A 477 20.91 -20.44 -10.07
N LEU A 478 20.72 -19.22 -9.56
CA LEU A 478 19.91 -18.92 -8.38
C LEU A 478 18.90 -17.79 -8.63
N ASP A 479 19.35 -16.68 -9.21
CA ASP A 479 18.59 -15.44 -9.34
C ASP A 479 17.70 -15.43 -10.61
N HIS A 480 16.98 -16.54 -10.88
CA HIS A 480 16.12 -16.72 -12.07
C HIS A 480 15.04 -15.64 -12.26
N TYR A 481 14.73 -14.86 -11.22
CA TYR A 481 13.79 -13.75 -11.32
C TYR A 481 14.28 -12.66 -12.28
N VAL A 482 15.61 -12.51 -12.45
CA VAL A 482 16.23 -11.47 -13.28
C VAL A 482 15.74 -11.55 -14.73
N ALA A 483 15.65 -12.77 -15.28
CA ALA A 483 15.14 -13.01 -16.62
C ALA A 483 13.66 -12.59 -16.74
N ALA A 484 12.78 -13.07 -15.86
CA ALA A 484 11.36 -12.70 -15.92
C ALA A 484 11.15 -11.18 -15.82
N TYR A 485 11.91 -10.51 -14.93
CA TYR A 485 11.84 -9.06 -14.74
C TYR A 485 12.36 -8.30 -15.98
N SER A 486 13.45 -8.74 -16.62
CA SER A 486 14.00 -8.08 -17.82
C SER A 486 13.01 -8.09 -18.99
N TYR A 487 12.27 -9.18 -19.18
CA TYR A 487 11.24 -9.25 -20.21
C TYR A 487 10.06 -8.33 -19.94
N VAL A 488 9.67 -8.14 -18.67
CA VAL A 488 8.64 -7.16 -18.30
C VAL A 488 9.14 -5.74 -18.56
N GLU A 489 10.37 -5.40 -18.16
CA GLU A 489 10.95 -4.08 -18.45
C GLU A 489 11.01 -3.80 -19.96
N TRP A 490 11.39 -4.79 -20.75
CA TRP A 490 11.34 -4.70 -22.21
C TRP A 490 9.90 -4.53 -22.74
N ALA A 491 8.93 -5.25 -22.20
CA ALA A 491 7.53 -5.05 -22.58
C ALA A 491 7.03 -3.64 -22.23
N MET A 492 7.55 -3.03 -21.16
CA MET A 492 7.21 -1.67 -20.78
C MET A 492 7.82 -0.61 -21.71
N ILE A 493 8.91 -0.91 -22.42
CA ILE A 493 9.39 -0.05 -23.53
C ILE A 493 8.36 -0.04 -24.67
N TYR A 494 7.89 -1.22 -25.09
CA TYR A 494 6.81 -1.30 -26.09
C TYR A 494 5.54 -0.59 -25.64
N PHE A 495 5.21 -0.67 -24.34
CA PHE A 495 4.07 0.04 -23.77
C PHE A 495 4.25 1.57 -23.90
N SER A 496 5.41 2.10 -23.49
CA SER A 496 5.72 3.54 -23.58
C SER A 496 5.68 4.07 -25.01
N ASN A 497 6.07 3.25 -25.99
CA ASN A 497 6.01 3.59 -27.42
C ASN A 497 4.63 3.41 -28.08
N GLY A 498 3.58 3.13 -27.29
CA GLY A 498 2.23 2.88 -27.82
C GLY A 498 2.09 1.57 -28.61
N GLN A 499 3.11 0.71 -28.60
CA GLN A 499 3.12 -0.60 -29.26
C GLN A 499 2.40 -1.65 -28.39
N TYR A 500 1.15 -1.37 -28.03
CA TYR A 500 0.36 -2.11 -27.04
C TYR A 500 0.15 -3.59 -27.39
N ASN A 501 0.14 -3.96 -28.67
CA ASN A 501 0.03 -5.36 -29.08
C ASN A 501 1.30 -6.15 -28.75
N GLN A 502 2.47 -5.57 -29.00
CA GLN A 502 3.77 -6.20 -28.70
C GLN A 502 3.99 -6.26 -27.19
N ALA A 503 3.68 -5.16 -26.48
CA ALA A 503 3.70 -5.12 -25.02
C ALA A 503 2.83 -6.24 -24.43
N LYS A 504 1.55 -6.34 -24.85
CA LYS A 504 0.63 -7.38 -24.38
C LYS A 504 1.17 -8.78 -24.63
N LYS A 505 1.59 -9.07 -25.86
CA LYS A 505 2.12 -10.39 -26.23
C LYS A 505 3.29 -10.78 -25.31
N LYS A 506 4.24 -9.87 -25.11
CA LYS A 506 5.42 -10.13 -24.31
C LYS A 506 5.09 -10.34 -22.83
N LEU A 507 4.19 -9.52 -22.27
CA LEU A 507 3.69 -9.68 -20.88
C LEU A 507 3.02 -11.04 -20.67
N GLU A 508 2.20 -11.50 -21.62
CA GLU A 508 1.52 -12.80 -21.57
C GLU A 508 2.51 -13.97 -21.71
N GLU A 509 3.49 -13.84 -22.60
CA GLU A 509 4.59 -14.81 -22.76
C GLU A 509 5.43 -14.94 -21.50
N THR A 510 5.80 -13.82 -20.85
CA THR A 510 6.56 -13.85 -19.59
C THR A 510 5.79 -14.60 -18.51
N LYS A 511 4.50 -14.33 -18.34
CA LYS A 511 3.66 -15.02 -17.35
C LYS A 511 3.52 -16.52 -17.63
N LYS A 512 3.56 -16.93 -18.91
CA LYS A 512 3.45 -18.32 -19.32
C LYS A 512 4.76 -19.09 -19.11
N ASN A 513 5.88 -18.48 -19.48
CA ASN A 513 7.16 -19.17 -19.63
C ASN A 513 8.02 -19.17 -18.35
N TYR A 514 7.86 -18.19 -17.45
CA TYR A 514 8.64 -18.11 -16.22
C TYR A 514 7.76 -18.41 -15.00
N LYS A 515 8.23 -19.28 -14.09
CA LYS A 515 7.50 -19.69 -12.86
C LYS A 515 8.47 -20.00 -11.73
N ASN A 516 7.97 -19.99 -10.49
CA ASN A 516 8.67 -20.44 -9.27
C ASN A 516 9.91 -19.62 -8.88
N TYR A 517 9.97 -18.34 -9.25
CA TYR A 517 11.09 -17.44 -8.94
C TYR A 517 10.78 -16.50 -7.75
N SER A 518 11.81 -15.82 -7.24
CA SER A 518 11.64 -14.83 -6.16
C SER A 518 10.79 -13.65 -6.63
N LEU A 519 9.88 -13.17 -5.77
CA LEU A 519 8.99 -12.03 -6.05
C LEU A 519 8.06 -12.21 -7.26
N GLU A 520 7.74 -13.45 -7.64
CA GLU A 520 6.81 -13.78 -8.74
C GLU A 520 5.43 -13.11 -8.59
N SER A 521 4.82 -13.21 -7.40
CA SER A 521 3.52 -12.57 -7.14
C SER A 521 3.56 -11.05 -7.38
N ARG A 522 4.68 -10.41 -7.04
CA ARG A 522 4.86 -8.96 -7.24
C ARG A 522 4.96 -8.62 -8.73
N LEU A 523 5.74 -9.39 -9.50
CA LEU A 523 5.83 -9.20 -10.95
C LEU A 523 4.48 -9.43 -11.62
N HIS A 524 3.72 -10.43 -11.18
CA HIS A 524 2.37 -10.70 -11.71
C HIS A 524 1.39 -9.55 -11.47
N PHE A 525 1.46 -8.87 -10.31
CA PHE A 525 0.67 -7.65 -10.09
C PHE A 525 1.02 -6.55 -11.10
N ARG A 526 2.32 -6.32 -11.35
CA ARG A 526 2.80 -5.35 -12.35
C ARG A 526 2.32 -5.71 -13.76
N ILE A 527 2.49 -6.97 -14.17
CA ILE A 527 2.02 -7.49 -15.47
C ILE A 527 0.51 -7.25 -15.62
N HIS A 528 -0.27 -7.61 -14.60
CA HIS A 528 -1.71 -7.47 -14.65
C HIS A 528 -2.14 -6.00 -14.73
N SER A 529 -1.51 -5.11 -13.96
CA SER A 529 -1.75 -3.66 -14.02
C SER A 529 -1.48 -3.10 -15.42
N ALA A 530 -0.36 -3.51 -16.05
CA ALA A 530 -0.04 -3.09 -17.41
C ALA A 530 -1.05 -3.60 -18.45
N LEU A 531 -1.51 -4.86 -18.31
CA LEU A 531 -2.52 -5.44 -19.21
C LEU A 531 -3.88 -4.74 -19.10
N GLU A 532 -4.32 -4.37 -17.90
CA GLU A 532 -5.56 -3.61 -17.70
C GLU A 532 -5.46 -2.21 -18.33
N GLN A 533 -4.31 -1.55 -18.24
CA GLN A 533 -4.09 -0.27 -18.93
C GLN A 533 -4.13 -0.41 -20.45
N ILE A 534 -3.47 -1.42 -21.01
CA ILE A 534 -3.56 -1.72 -22.45
C ILE A 534 -5.02 -1.91 -22.87
N LYS A 535 -5.81 -2.62 -22.07
CA LYS A 535 -7.24 -2.84 -22.32
C LYS A 535 -8.03 -1.53 -22.27
N ALA A 536 -7.78 -0.68 -21.27
CA ALA A 536 -8.43 0.62 -21.13
C ALA A 536 -8.13 1.57 -22.30
N VAL A 537 -6.88 1.65 -22.74
CA VAL A 537 -6.47 2.46 -23.89
C VAL A 537 -7.15 1.98 -25.17
N LYS A 538 -7.13 0.67 -25.43
CA LYS A 538 -7.79 0.08 -26.61
C LYS A 538 -9.31 0.30 -26.61
N ASN A 539 -9.95 0.25 -25.44
CA ASN A 539 -11.38 0.52 -25.32
C ASN A 539 -11.71 1.99 -25.59
N SER A 540 -10.81 2.91 -25.21
CA SER A 540 -10.97 4.35 -25.47
C SER A 540 -10.80 4.65 -26.96
N GLN A 541 -9.80 4.05 -27.61
CA GLN A 541 -9.56 4.16 -29.06
C GLN A 541 -10.69 3.61 -29.94
N LYS A 542 -11.54 2.72 -29.41
CA LYS A 542 -12.72 2.19 -30.12
C LYS A 542 -13.96 3.08 -30.00
N LYS A 543 -13.95 4.04 -29.05
CA LYS A 543 -15.08 4.94 -28.76
C LYS A 543 -14.94 6.30 -29.45
N THR A 544 -13.72 6.71 -29.75
CA THR A 544 -13.36 7.73 -30.74
C THR A 544 -13.37 7.12 -32.12
#